data_AF-A0A850MK49-F1
#
_entry.id   AF-A0A850MK49-F1
#
_cell.length_a   1.000
_cell.length_b   1.000
_cell.length_c   1.000
_cell.angle_alpha   90.00
_cell.angle_beta   90.00
_cell.angle_gamma   90.00
#
_symmetry.space_group_name_H-M   'P 1'
#
loop_
_entity.id
_entity.type
_entity.pdbx_description
1 polymer ?
#
loop_
_entity_poly.entity_id
_entity_poly.type
_entity_poly.pdbx_seq_one_letter_code
_entity_poly.pdbx_strand_id
1 'polypeptide(L)'
;MNEGIPEDRNKLIEKKEQILKTAQKLLEAKSYRGVPELFTYLAKISQSLDEHYEAEEFINIAHQIRLKLAIPSETTETLPTQDVLSRTVATLISHKRKKRGTPLKSGIIPVIVKDEKEVLFESLTEVLPYLPNSEKQLIINKLLKQPFGSKRDQLLNTFIQEYKSYGIEELDRALIKEKLHEVIEWFNLSSARKLRDKMGIFDPLQITESLTFDELSAFIGLSSKSHFFRMKDDILLKFYYKIQSDFKNFPEYQDGFGNPLNYLGYFLYSDPSLRTHFEKYDFISKYELMEVFANFCADNEFTVFDLTKDSHFLGDLYLIQKTPRKVGIACVLRGYEIQARFEETIEKLKNSMEYSDWLFFITTPYGVLNLGLNKLRRSLNEIGAWCYIVDPVRSLIYGLLKGSDSSNKLKEKEEEVIKQLRSPLRSPASQQNLSKFYFDKKFQYKSQNFVLFGKNEYPIRRLQFEFIEKDILNLQYLLLFYKKSGMRLDFFEWTDEPMDPILLSGLISALNGFGASLRESYGLQQIDYKGFSVTFAEGAYIKACLFLKESPSLRLKELLKFSVKKWEAKFENELKKFDGDLTIFANNHSDSEKLFDQIFLSKT
;
A
#
# COMPACT_ATOMS: atom_id res chain seq x y z
N MET A 1 2.41 -27.36 19.69
CA MET A 1 3.01 -26.02 19.91
C MET A 1 2.29 -25.41 21.09
N ASN A 2 3.02 -24.93 22.10
CA ASN A 2 2.44 -24.28 23.27
C ASN A 2 1.88 -22.92 22.85
N GLU A 3 0.57 -22.85 22.64
CA GLU A 3 -0.12 -21.57 22.62
C GLU A 3 0.00 -20.94 24.01
N GLY A 4 0.57 -19.74 24.03
CA GLY A 4 0.77 -18.96 25.25
C GLY A 4 -0.57 -18.75 25.93
N ILE A 5 -0.72 -19.38 27.10
CA ILE A 5 -1.75 -19.09 28.09
C ILE A 5 -1.81 -17.55 28.25
N PRO A 6 -2.99 -16.92 28.15
CA PRO A 6 -3.12 -15.50 28.46
C PRO A 6 -2.48 -15.25 29.82
N GLU A 7 -1.51 -14.33 29.93
CA GLU A 7 -1.04 -13.89 31.25
C GLU A 7 -2.29 -13.60 32.10
N ASP A 8 -2.43 -14.33 33.21
CA ASP A 8 -3.57 -14.26 34.11
C ASP A 8 -3.95 -12.79 34.31
N ARG A 9 -5.20 -12.42 33.97
CA ARG A 9 -5.69 -11.03 33.99
C ARG A 9 -5.32 -10.32 35.30
N ASN A 10 -5.30 -11.06 36.41
CA ASN A 10 -4.89 -10.56 37.72
C ASN A 10 -3.40 -10.16 37.78
N LYS A 11 -2.50 -10.90 37.12
CA LYS A 11 -1.07 -10.55 37.00
C LYS A 11 -0.87 -9.29 36.18
N LEU A 12 -1.68 -9.08 35.13
CA LEU A 12 -1.63 -7.84 34.35
C LEU A 12 -2.09 -6.64 35.18
N ILE A 13 -3.14 -6.79 35.98
CA ILE A 13 -3.61 -5.75 36.92
C ILE A 13 -2.52 -5.44 37.97
N GLU A 14 -1.93 -6.45 38.61
CA GLU A 14 -0.86 -6.25 39.61
C GLU A 14 0.37 -5.55 39.01
N LYS A 15 0.76 -5.96 37.80
CA LYS A 15 1.86 -5.35 37.05
C LYS A 15 1.55 -3.91 36.66
N LYS A 16 0.30 -3.60 36.26
CA LYS A 16 -0.16 -2.23 35.98
C LYS A 16 -0.03 -1.36 37.23
N GLU A 17 -0.48 -1.83 38.38
CA GLU A 17 -0.37 -1.10 39.66
C GLU A 17 1.09 -0.86 40.08
N GLN A 18 1.97 -1.85 39.91
CA GLN A 18 3.39 -1.72 40.23
C GLN A 18 4.08 -0.64 39.38
N ILE A 19 3.73 -0.58 38.09
CA ILE A 19 4.28 0.39 37.14
C ILE A 19 3.74 1.79 37.42
N LEU A 20 2.45 1.92 37.75
CA LEU A 20 1.86 3.19 38.19
C LEU A 20 2.57 3.74 39.44
N LYS A 21 2.79 2.91 40.47
CA LYS A 21 3.55 3.30 41.67
C LYS A 21 4.98 3.74 41.34
N THR A 22 5.61 3.11 40.35
CA THR A 22 6.97 3.46 39.91
C THR A 22 6.99 4.79 39.18
N ALA A 23 6.06 5.00 38.25
CA ALA A 23 5.91 6.25 37.51
C ALA A 23 5.63 7.42 38.46
N GLN A 24 4.77 7.22 39.47
CA GLN A 24 4.46 8.22 40.48
C GLN A 24 5.71 8.62 41.29
N LYS A 25 6.50 7.66 41.78
CA LYS A 25 7.76 7.94 42.50
C LYS A 25 8.75 8.75 41.66
N LEU A 26 8.87 8.46 40.37
CA LEU A 26 9.75 9.19 39.46
C LEU A 26 9.27 10.63 39.21
N LEU A 27 7.95 10.82 39.06
CA LEU A 27 7.35 12.14 38.92
C LEU A 27 7.54 12.99 40.20
N GLU A 28 7.32 12.42 41.37
CA GLU A 28 7.56 13.09 42.67
C GLU A 28 9.03 13.48 42.85
N ALA A 29 9.95 12.61 42.42
CA ALA A 29 11.40 12.88 42.42
C ALA A 29 11.86 13.87 41.34
N LYS A 30 10.95 14.40 40.50
CA LYS A 30 11.24 15.23 39.32
C LYS A 30 12.23 14.57 38.35
N SER A 31 12.29 13.24 38.34
CA SER A 31 13.11 12.45 37.41
C SER A 31 12.25 12.01 36.23
N TYR A 32 12.17 12.87 35.22
CA TYR A 32 11.28 12.65 34.07
C TYR A 32 11.84 11.67 33.04
N ARG A 33 13.12 11.29 33.15
CA ARG A 33 13.79 10.35 32.24
C ARG A 33 13.24 8.93 32.44
N GLY A 34 12.67 8.33 31.40
CA GLY A 34 12.06 7.00 31.45
C GLY A 34 10.57 6.97 31.81
N VAL A 35 9.99 8.11 32.25
CA VAL A 35 8.57 8.19 32.61
C VAL A 35 7.65 8.01 31.38
N PRO A 36 7.92 8.59 30.20
CA PRO A 36 7.09 8.34 29.01
C PRO A 36 7.00 6.87 28.60
N GLU A 37 8.08 6.10 28.81
CA GLU A 37 8.16 4.68 28.49
C GLU A 37 7.28 3.85 29.42
N LEU A 38 7.24 4.20 30.71
CA LEU A 38 6.32 3.58 31.68
C LEU A 38 4.85 3.81 31.29
N PHE A 39 4.49 5.03 30.90
CA PHE A 39 3.14 5.34 30.41
C PHE A 39 2.80 4.64 29.09
N THR A 40 3.77 4.52 28.17
CA THR A 40 3.59 3.72 26.93
C THR A 40 3.34 2.23 27.26
N TYR A 41 4.00 1.71 28.30
CA TYR A 41 3.81 0.33 28.74
C TYR A 41 2.45 0.12 29.44
N LEU A 42 2.03 1.08 30.27
CA LEU A 42 0.70 1.10 30.89
C LEU A 42 -0.42 1.09 29.83
N ALA A 43 -0.24 1.80 28.71
CA ALA A 43 -1.19 1.77 27.60
C ALA A 43 -1.33 0.36 26.99
N LYS A 44 -0.22 -0.37 26.81
CA LYS A 44 -0.25 -1.75 26.29
C LYS A 44 -0.92 -2.73 27.25
N ILE A 45 -0.66 -2.60 28.56
CA ILE A 45 -1.36 -3.43 29.56
C ILE A 45 -2.85 -3.13 29.53
N SER A 46 -3.25 -1.86 29.49
CA SER A 46 -4.66 -1.45 29.47
C SER A 46 -5.38 -1.93 28.20
N GLN A 47 -4.73 -1.91 27.03
CA GLN A 47 -5.25 -2.54 25.81
C GLN A 47 -5.47 -4.05 25.97
N SER A 48 -4.57 -4.74 26.67
CA SER A 48 -4.68 -6.19 26.92
C SER A 48 -5.76 -6.53 27.97
N LEU A 49 -6.24 -5.53 28.72
CA LEU A 49 -7.33 -5.63 29.69
C LEU A 49 -8.68 -5.15 29.12
N ASP A 50 -8.73 -4.80 27.83
CA ASP A 50 -9.87 -4.17 27.14
C ASP A 50 -10.28 -2.78 27.70
N GLU A 51 -9.32 -2.05 28.28
CA GLU A 51 -9.49 -0.71 28.87
C GLU A 51 -9.03 0.39 27.89
N HIS A 52 -9.71 0.52 26.75
CA HIS A 52 -9.26 1.36 25.64
C HIS A 52 -9.13 2.86 25.97
N TYR A 53 -10.03 3.39 26.81
CA TYR A 53 -9.99 4.81 27.21
C TYR A 53 -8.74 5.15 28.02
N GLU A 54 -8.41 4.34 29.03
CA GLU A 54 -7.21 4.54 29.85
C GLU A 54 -5.93 4.35 29.01
N ALA A 55 -5.94 3.44 28.04
CA ALA A 55 -4.82 3.29 27.13
C ALA A 55 -4.54 4.58 26.33
N GLU A 56 -5.58 5.25 25.85
CA GLU A 56 -5.47 6.52 25.13
C GLU A 56 -4.96 7.64 26.05
N GLU A 57 -5.47 7.71 27.29
CA GLU A 57 -5.01 8.67 28.29
C GLU A 57 -3.52 8.52 28.61
N PHE A 58 -3.05 7.29 28.81
CA PHE A 58 -1.63 7.03 29.04
C PHE A 58 -0.73 7.41 27.84
N ILE A 59 -1.20 7.20 26.61
CA ILE A 59 -0.49 7.66 25.40
C ILE A 59 -0.37 9.20 25.39
N ASN A 60 -1.45 9.90 25.72
CA ASN A 60 -1.47 11.36 25.76
C ASN A 60 -0.52 11.92 26.84
N ILE A 61 -0.49 11.31 28.03
CA ILE A 61 0.44 11.68 29.10
C ILE A 61 1.89 11.47 28.67
N ALA A 62 2.21 10.31 28.07
CA ALA A 62 3.56 10.03 27.57
C ALA A 62 4.02 11.09 26.55
N HIS A 63 3.12 11.51 25.66
CA HIS A 63 3.41 12.55 24.67
C HIS A 63 3.70 13.90 25.31
N GLN A 64 2.90 14.35 26.28
CA GLN A 64 3.12 15.64 26.96
C GLN A 64 4.46 15.69 27.71
N ILE A 65 4.87 14.59 28.35
CA ILE A 65 6.16 14.52 29.06
C ILE A 65 7.32 14.59 28.06
N ARG A 66 7.21 13.90 26.91
CA ARG A 66 8.22 13.97 25.83
C ARG A 66 8.42 15.39 25.31
N LEU A 67 7.33 16.13 25.12
CA LEU A 67 7.40 17.53 24.67
C LEU A 67 8.14 18.43 25.67
N LYS A 68 7.93 18.23 26.97
CA LYS A 68 8.64 19.00 28.01
C LYS A 68 10.12 18.65 28.13
N LEU A 69 10.50 17.40 27.84
CA LEU A 69 11.89 16.94 27.87
C LEU A 69 12.73 17.39 26.68
N ALA A 70 12.11 17.81 25.56
CA ALA A 70 12.79 18.15 24.32
C ALA A 70 13.50 19.53 24.31
N ILE A 71 13.57 20.23 25.44
CA ILE A 71 14.20 21.56 25.56
C ILE A 71 15.59 21.40 26.21
N PRO A 72 16.73 21.63 25.51
CA PRO A 72 18.06 21.37 26.06
C PRO A 72 18.54 22.45 27.03
N SER A 73 19.19 22.04 28.12
CA SER A 73 20.03 22.87 28.99
C SER A 73 21.49 22.38 28.90
N GLU A 74 22.43 23.33 28.92
CA GLU A 74 23.83 23.19 28.47
C GLU A 74 24.81 22.62 29.52
N THR A 75 25.98 22.19 28.97
CA THR A 75 27.38 22.14 29.48
C THR A 75 28.00 20.92 30.22
N THR A 76 28.80 20.16 29.43
CA THR A 76 30.25 19.78 29.54
C THR A 76 30.87 19.15 30.81
N GLU A 77 31.57 17.99 30.67
CA GLU A 77 33.07 17.84 30.71
C GLU A 77 33.60 16.39 30.99
N THR A 78 34.57 15.97 30.16
CA THR A 78 35.79 15.11 30.37
C THR A 78 35.79 13.55 30.51
N LEU A 79 36.70 12.93 29.72
CA LEU A 79 37.15 11.52 29.51
C LEU A 79 38.43 11.17 30.35
N PRO A 80 39.23 10.07 30.19
CA PRO A 80 39.11 8.69 29.61
C PRO A 80 39.75 7.56 30.52
N THR A 81 39.72 6.25 30.22
CA THR A 81 40.72 5.39 29.47
C THR A 81 40.51 3.90 29.89
N GLN A 82 41.07 2.84 29.29
CA GLN A 82 41.17 2.27 27.92
C GLN A 82 41.94 0.92 28.11
N ASP A 83 41.56 -0.21 27.48
CA ASP A 83 42.49 -1.02 26.65
C ASP A 83 41.82 -2.18 25.86
N VAL A 84 42.48 -2.49 24.73
CA VAL A 84 42.45 -3.68 23.86
C VAL A 84 41.34 -3.82 22.80
N LEU A 85 41.64 -3.40 21.55
CA LEU A 85 41.65 -4.28 20.35
C LEU A 85 41.93 -3.49 19.05
N SER A 86 43.21 -3.47 18.73
CA SER A 86 43.86 -3.01 17.51
C SER A 86 44.04 -4.18 16.54
N ARG A 87 43.43 -4.13 15.32
CA ARG A 87 43.90 -4.91 14.14
C ARG A 87 43.31 -4.64 12.73
N THR A 88 42.50 -3.61 12.45
CA THR A 88 41.81 -3.52 11.12
C THR A 88 42.19 -2.33 10.21
N VAL A 89 42.96 -1.33 10.65
CA VAL A 89 43.12 -0.07 9.87
C VAL A 89 44.33 0.00 8.94
N ALA A 90 45.36 -0.81 9.15
CA ALA A 90 46.56 -0.77 8.31
C ALA A 90 46.31 -1.18 6.84
N THR A 91 45.21 -1.90 6.56
CA THR A 91 44.89 -2.40 5.21
C THR A 91 44.16 -1.38 4.33
N LEU A 92 43.50 -0.37 4.91
CA LEU A 92 42.68 0.60 4.16
C LEU A 92 43.50 1.79 3.60
N ILE A 93 44.63 2.11 4.23
CA ILE A 93 45.46 3.28 3.86
C ILE A 93 46.28 3.03 2.58
N SER A 94 46.53 1.76 2.22
CA SER A 94 47.31 1.42 1.02
C SER A 94 46.52 1.47 -0.29
N HIS A 95 45.18 1.52 -0.27
CA HIS A 95 44.34 1.34 -1.46
C HIS A 95 43.79 2.62 -2.11
N LYS A 96 43.89 3.81 -1.48
CA LYS A 96 43.26 5.05 -2.02
C LYS A 96 44.22 6.11 -2.59
N ARG A 97 45.50 5.81 -2.81
CA ARG A 97 46.43 6.72 -3.51
C ARG A 97 46.43 6.47 -5.03
N LYS A 98 45.41 6.99 -5.75
CA LYS A 98 45.42 7.44 -7.18
C LYS A 98 44.00 7.48 -7.76
N LYS A 99 43.55 8.65 -8.23
CA LYS A 99 42.52 8.78 -9.28
C LYS A 99 43.13 9.53 -10.47
N ARG A 100 42.91 9.05 -11.70
CA ARG A 100 43.39 9.71 -12.94
C ARG A 100 42.47 10.87 -13.29
N GLY A 101 43.03 12.05 -13.61
CA GLY A 101 42.28 13.20 -14.12
C GLY A 101 42.01 13.10 -15.64
N THR A 102 41.19 14.02 -16.16
CA THR A 102 40.92 14.20 -17.60
C THR A 102 42.13 14.81 -18.33
N PRO A 103 42.40 14.46 -19.61
CA PRO A 103 43.57 14.97 -20.32
C PRO A 103 43.44 16.46 -20.63
N LEU A 104 44.53 17.22 -20.41
CA LEU A 104 44.64 18.58 -20.96
C LEU A 104 45.03 18.50 -22.45
N LYS A 105 44.76 19.56 -23.22
CA LYS A 105 45.07 19.67 -24.66
C LYS A 105 46.54 19.41 -25.03
N SER A 106 47.46 19.36 -24.06
CA SER A 106 48.88 19.04 -24.21
C SER A 106 49.25 17.56 -24.05
N GLY A 107 48.28 16.64 -23.88
CA GLY A 107 48.55 15.19 -23.78
C GLY A 107 49.13 14.73 -22.43
N ILE A 108 49.30 15.63 -21.47
CA ILE A 108 49.70 15.29 -20.09
C ILE A 108 48.43 15.02 -19.27
N ILE A 109 48.30 13.81 -18.72
CA ILE A 109 47.26 13.49 -17.73
C ILE A 109 47.75 14.01 -16.38
N PRO A 110 47.13 15.05 -15.80
CA PRO A 110 47.47 15.44 -14.44
C PRO A 110 47.02 14.32 -13.50
N VAL A 111 47.98 13.77 -12.74
CA VAL A 111 47.65 12.95 -11.58
C VAL A 111 47.14 13.90 -10.51
N ILE A 112 45.82 13.88 -10.28
CA ILE A 112 45.23 14.65 -9.18
C ILE A 112 45.62 13.92 -7.90
N VAL A 113 46.72 14.39 -7.29
CA VAL A 113 47.08 13.99 -5.93
C VAL A 113 46.16 14.76 -5.01
N LYS A 114 45.08 14.11 -4.58
CA LYS A 114 44.22 14.65 -3.52
C LYS A 114 45.08 14.92 -2.29
N ASP A 115 44.84 16.05 -1.66
CA ASP A 115 45.52 16.34 -0.42
C ASP A 115 45.08 15.32 0.66
N GLU A 116 45.95 15.10 1.64
CA GLU A 116 45.71 14.12 2.69
C GLU A 116 44.44 14.41 3.50
N LYS A 117 44.11 15.69 3.67
CA LYS A 117 42.94 16.17 4.40
C LYS A 117 41.65 15.76 3.68
N GLU A 118 41.64 15.87 2.36
CA GLU A 118 40.54 15.49 1.47
C GLU A 118 40.33 13.98 1.48
N VAL A 119 41.41 13.19 1.42
CA VAL A 119 41.34 11.72 1.52
C VAL A 119 40.80 11.28 2.90
N LEU A 120 41.24 11.92 3.98
CA LEU A 120 40.73 11.65 5.33
C LEU A 120 39.27 12.07 5.49
N PHE A 121 38.87 13.19 4.90
CA PHE A 121 37.48 13.67 4.93
C PHE A 121 36.53 12.73 4.18
N GLU A 122 36.92 12.27 2.99
CA GLU A 122 36.15 11.28 2.23
C GLU A 122 36.03 9.96 3.01
N SER A 123 37.13 9.51 3.61
CA SER A 123 37.15 8.26 4.38
C SER A 123 36.29 8.36 5.66
N LEU A 124 36.32 9.50 6.36
CA LEU A 124 35.44 9.74 7.51
C LEU A 124 33.98 9.91 7.10
N THR A 125 33.70 10.46 5.93
CA THR A 125 32.33 10.57 5.42
C THR A 125 31.77 9.20 5.02
N GLU A 126 32.63 8.31 4.52
CA GLU A 126 32.25 6.93 4.21
C GLU A 126 32.00 6.11 5.48
N VAL A 127 32.86 6.23 6.50
CA VAL A 127 32.79 5.42 7.72
C VAL A 127 31.84 6.01 8.78
N LEU A 128 31.72 7.34 8.84
CA LEU A 128 30.90 8.11 9.78
C LEU A 128 30.09 9.18 9.02
N PRO A 129 29.12 8.78 8.17
CA PRO A 129 28.40 9.72 7.30
C PRO A 129 27.69 10.82 8.09
N TYR A 130 27.18 10.50 9.28
CA TYR A 130 26.38 11.39 10.14
C TYR A 130 27.22 12.32 11.03
N LEU A 131 28.54 12.12 11.11
CA LEU A 131 29.38 13.02 11.89
C LEU A 131 29.39 14.42 11.25
N PRO A 132 29.05 15.49 12.00
CA PRO A 132 29.03 16.85 11.46
C PRO A 132 30.36 17.21 10.79
N ASN A 133 30.30 17.97 9.69
CA ASN A 133 31.51 18.32 8.95
C ASN A 133 32.52 19.08 9.81
N SER A 134 32.07 19.89 10.77
CA SER A 134 32.92 20.57 11.76
C SER A 134 33.69 19.58 12.64
N GLU A 135 33.04 18.50 13.09
CA GLU A 135 33.67 17.45 13.89
C GLU A 135 34.58 16.56 13.06
N LYS A 136 34.20 16.22 11.81
CA LYS A 136 35.09 15.57 10.85
C LYS A 136 36.36 16.40 10.65
N GLN A 137 36.22 17.71 10.46
CA GLN A 137 37.37 18.62 10.33
C GLN A 137 38.21 18.68 11.61
N LEU A 138 37.59 18.67 12.78
CA LEU A 138 38.30 18.62 14.07
C LEU A 138 39.11 17.32 14.21
N ILE A 139 38.52 16.18 13.87
CA ILE A 139 39.19 14.88 13.86
C ILE A 139 40.34 14.88 12.86
N ILE A 140 40.13 15.36 11.64
CA ILE A 140 41.17 15.44 10.62
C ILE A 140 42.30 16.34 11.08
N ASN A 141 42.02 17.51 11.66
CA ASN A 141 43.05 18.40 12.19
C ASN A 141 43.84 17.74 13.34
N LYS A 142 43.18 16.93 14.18
CA LYS A 142 43.84 16.14 15.23
C LYS A 142 44.68 15.00 14.66
N LEU A 143 44.20 14.32 13.62
CA LEU A 143 44.93 13.27 12.90
C LEU A 143 46.15 13.84 12.19
N LEU A 144 45.99 14.97 11.48
CA LEU A 144 47.07 15.63 10.74
C LEU A 144 48.23 16.08 11.65
N LYS A 145 47.94 16.42 12.91
CA LYS A 145 48.95 16.73 13.93
C LYS A 145 49.73 15.52 14.46
N GLN A 146 49.27 14.30 14.21
CA GLN A 146 49.99 13.09 14.57
C GLN A 146 50.88 12.63 13.41
N PRO A 147 52.11 12.16 13.69
CA PRO A 147 52.95 11.55 12.67
C PRO A 147 52.27 10.28 12.12
N PHE A 148 52.50 10.00 10.84
CA PHE A 148 52.05 8.74 10.23
C PHE A 148 52.56 7.54 11.03
N GLY A 149 51.67 6.58 11.29
CA GLY A 149 51.98 5.37 12.05
C GLY A 149 50.93 5.05 13.12
N SER A 150 51.30 4.16 14.04
CA SER A 150 50.40 3.53 15.01
C SER A 150 49.59 4.53 15.85
N LYS A 151 50.17 5.68 16.25
CA LYS A 151 49.47 6.71 17.05
C LYS A 151 48.33 7.38 16.30
N ARG A 152 48.50 7.67 15.02
CA ARG A 152 47.45 8.26 14.19
C ARG A 152 46.34 7.26 13.92
N ASP A 153 46.70 6.01 13.63
CA ASP A 153 45.73 4.93 13.40
C ASP A 153 44.93 4.61 14.67
N GLN A 154 45.58 4.64 15.84
CA GLN A 154 44.92 4.54 17.14
C GLN A 154 43.93 5.68 17.32
N LEU A 155 44.34 6.92 17.06
CA LEU A 155 43.47 8.09 17.19
C LEU A 155 42.25 8.02 16.26
N LEU A 156 42.42 7.60 15.01
CA LEU A 156 41.32 7.40 14.05
C LEU A 156 40.36 6.30 14.51
N ASN A 157 40.89 5.18 14.98
CA ASN A 157 40.10 4.08 15.52
C ASN A 157 39.36 4.46 16.80
N THR A 158 39.98 5.23 17.69
CA THR A 158 39.34 5.75 18.89
C THR A 158 38.16 6.62 18.51
N PHE A 159 38.31 7.54 17.57
CA PHE A 159 37.15 8.31 17.09
C PHE A 159 36.06 7.40 16.52
N ILE A 160 36.40 6.45 15.63
CA ILE A 160 35.40 5.54 15.05
C ILE A 160 34.69 4.69 16.12
N GLN A 161 35.41 4.21 17.13
CA GLN A 161 34.84 3.36 18.19
C GLN A 161 34.06 4.18 19.23
N GLU A 162 34.55 5.37 19.59
CA GLU A 162 33.88 6.31 20.48
C GLU A 162 32.54 6.73 19.87
N TYR A 163 32.52 7.10 18.58
CA TYR A 163 31.28 7.38 17.87
C TYR A 163 30.42 6.11 17.63
N LYS A 164 30.99 4.90 17.60
CA LYS A 164 30.17 3.66 17.54
C LYS A 164 29.57 3.24 18.89
N SER A 165 30.14 3.70 20.01
CA SER A 165 29.85 3.21 21.37
C SER A 165 29.13 4.20 22.27
N TYR A 166 29.18 5.51 21.98
CA TYR A 166 28.11 6.40 22.41
C TYR A 166 26.80 5.77 21.95
N GLY A 167 25.79 5.70 22.83
CA GLY A 167 24.48 5.14 22.54
C GLY A 167 23.74 5.93 21.46
N ILE A 168 24.21 5.82 20.23
CA ILE A 168 23.69 6.33 18.95
C ILE A 168 22.42 5.52 18.58
N GLU A 169 21.68 5.00 19.55
CA GLU A 169 20.39 4.37 19.26
C GLU A 169 19.24 5.32 19.51
N GLU A 170 19.25 6.15 20.56
CA GLU A 170 18.12 7.07 20.81
C GLU A 170 18.34 8.47 20.24
N LEU A 171 19.54 9.04 20.36
CA LEU A 171 19.82 10.37 19.81
C LEU A 171 19.79 10.36 18.27
N ASP A 172 20.33 9.29 17.66
CA ASP A 172 20.26 9.06 16.22
C ASP A 172 18.85 8.71 15.76
N ARG A 173 18.05 7.99 16.56
CA ARG A 173 16.61 7.79 16.23
C ARG A 173 15.86 9.11 16.21
N ALA A 174 16.05 9.95 17.23
CA ALA A 174 15.39 11.25 17.30
C ALA A 174 15.85 12.15 16.14
N LEU A 175 17.16 12.21 15.88
CA LEU A 175 17.74 12.98 14.79
C LEU A 175 17.32 12.45 13.41
N ILE A 176 17.30 11.13 13.19
CA ILE A 176 16.87 10.53 11.92
C ILE A 176 15.38 10.78 11.71
N LYS A 177 14.55 10.69 12.76
CA LYS A 177 13.14 11.07 12.67
C LYS A 177 12.95 12.55 12.38
N GLU A 178 13.74 13.42 13.00
CA GLU A 178 13.75 14.86 12.73
C GLU A 178 14.15 15.13 11.28
N LYS A 179 15.23 14.51 10.78
CA LYS A 179 15.67 14.63 9.38
C LYS A 179 14.67 14.02 8.40
N LEU A 180 14.05 12.91 8.74
CA LEU A 180 12.98 12.32 7.95
C LEU A 180 11.80 13.27 7.87
N HIS A 181 11.43 13.90 8.99
CA HIS A 181 10.41 14.93 9.03
C HIS A 181 10.79 16.13 8.17
N GLU A 182 12.02 16.66 8.27
CA GLU A 182 12.51 17.78 7.43
C GLU A 182 12.41 17.44 5.93
N VAL A 183 12.77 16.22 5.53
CA VAL A 183 12.71 15.81 4.13
C VAL A 183 11.27 15.62 3.67
N ILE A 184 10.40 15.01 4.48
CA ILE A 184 8.96 14.91 4.23
C ILE A 184 8.35 16.31 4.11
N GLU A 185 8.72 17.23 5.00
CA GLU A 185 8.35 18.64 4.91
C GLU A 185 8.87 19.28 3.62
N TRP A 186 10.08 18.95 3.15
CA TRP A 186 10.57 19.44 1.87
C TRP A 186 9.70 18.94 0.70
N PHE A 187 9.32 17.65 0.68
CA PHE A 187 8.38 17.13 -0.32
C PHE A 187 7.06 17.89 -0.24
N ASN A 188 6.54 18.10 0.97
CA ASN A 188 5.30 18.84 1.21
C ASN A 188 5.39 20.29 0.76
N LEU A 189 6.45 21.03 1.11
CA LEU A 189 6.62 22.46 0.81
C LEU A 189 6.93 22.71 -0.67
N SER A 190 7.81 21.89 -1.24
CA SER A 190 8.16 21.97 -2.67
C SER A 190 6.97 21.61 -3.55
N SER A 191 6.11 20.71 -3.05
CA SER A 191 4.82 20.40 -3.66
C SER A 191 3.78 21.48 -3.39
N ALA A 192 3.70 22.01 -2.16
CA ALA A 192 2.66 22.94 -1.72
C ALA A 192 2.61 24.23 -2.54
N ARG A 193 3.72 24.72 -3.09
CA ARG A 193 3.65 25.88 -4.00
C ARG A 193 2.89 25.58 -5.30
N LYS A 194 2.95 24.35 -5.82
CA LYS A 194 2.28 23.94 -7.06
C LYS A 194 1.00 23.12 -6.84
N LEU A 195 0.84 22.54 -5.66
CA LEU A 195 -0.18 21.55 -5.28
C LEU A 195 -0.99 21.95 -4.04
N ARG A 196 -0.88 23.18 -3.51
CA ARG A 196 -1.52 23.59 -2.24
C ARG A 196 -3.00 23.22 -2.14
N ASP A 197 -3.70 23.32 -3.26
CA ASP A 197 -5.14 23.10 -3.38
C ASP A 197 -5.48 21.82 -4.17
N LYS A 198 -4.48 20.96 -4.40
CA LYS A 198 -4.63 19.74 -5.18
C LYS A 198 -4.52 18.50 -4.30
N MET A 199 -5.47 17.60 -4.46
CA MET A 199 -5.52 16.31 -3.80
C MET A 199 -4.86 15.24 -4.68
N GLY A 200 -3.96 14.47 -4.09
CA GLY A 200 -3.40 13.28 -4.73
C GLY A 200 -4.38 12.11 -4.70
N ILE A 201 -4.59 11.48 -5.84
CA ILE A 201 -5.31 10.19 -5.91
C ILE A 201 -4.50 9.11 -5.16
N PHE A 202 -3.18 9.14 -5.32
CA PHE A 202 -2.23 8.38 -4.53
C PHE A 202 -1.35 9.33 -3.72
N ASP A 203 -1.03 8.93 -2.49
CA ASP A 203 -0.01 9.56 -1.66
C ASP A 203 1.25 8.67 -1.64
N PRO A 204 2.30 9.04 -2.40
CA PRO A 204 3.54 8.26 -2.45
C PRO A 204 4.24 8.14 -1.10
N LEU A 205 4.05 9.10 -0.19
CA LEU A 205 4.64 9.06 1.15
C LEU A 205 3.92 8.00 2.00
N GLN A 206 2.58 7.96 1.98
CA GLN A 206 1.84 6.89 2.65
C GLN A 206 2.19 5.49 2.09
N ILE A 207 2.39 5.38 0.76
CA ILE A 207 2.78 4.11 0.12
C ILE A 207 4.16 3.67 0.61
N THR A 208 5.15 4.55 0.60
CA THR A 208 6.51 4.25 1.07
C THR A 208 6.55 3.92 2.55
N GLU A 209 5.76 4.62 3.37
CA GLU A 209 5.55 4.30 4.78
C GLU A 209 4.88 2.93 4.99
N SER A 210 4.15 2.39 4.02
CA SER A 210 3.55 1.05 4.11
C SER A 210 4.50 -0.09 3.71
N LEU A 211 5.63 0.22 3.04
CA LEU A 211 6.58 -0.81 2.59
C LEU A 211 7.28 -1.50 3.76
N THR A 212 7.53 -2.80 3.64
CA THR A 212 8.38 -3.53 4.59
C THR A 212 9.83 -3.08 4.46
N PHE A 213 10.64 -3.38 5.48
CA PHE A 213 12.08 -3.12 5.44
C PHE A 213 12.75 -3.82 4.25
N ASP A 214 12.37 -5.07 3.97
CA ASP A 214 12.95 -5.87 2.90
C ASP A 214 12.57 -5.34 1.52
N GLU A 215 11.30 -4.99 1.30
CA GLU A 215 10.85 -4.36 0.05
C GLU A 215 11.61 -3.06 -0.22
N LEU A 216 11.68 -2.19 0.78
CA LEU A 216 12.36 -0.91 0.65
C LEU A 216 13.87 -1.10 0.40
N SER A 217 14.51 -2.01 1.12
CA SER A 217 15.93 -2.35 0.95
C SER A 217 16.24 -2.88 -0.44
N ALA A 218 15.43 -3.85 -0.92
CA ALA A 218 15.56 -4.43 -2.25
C ALA A 218 15.38 -3.36 -3.33
N PHE A 219 14.35 -2.53 -3.18
CA PHE A 219 14.04 -1.45 -4.11
C PHE A 219 15.18 -0.44 -4.26
N ILE A 220 15.82 -0.05 -3.16
CA ILE A 220 16.93 0.89 -3.23
C ILE A 220 18.29 0.25 -3.54
N GLY A 221 18.32 -1.07 -3.78
CA GLY A 221 19.52 -1.82 -4.13
C GLY A 221 20.48 -2.03 -2.97
N LEU A 222 19.99 -2.01 -1.72
CA LEU A 222 20.81 -2.39 -0.57
C LEU A 222 20.96 -3.90 -0.53
N SER A 223 22.20 -4.38 -0.63
CA SER A 223 22.47 -5.80 -0.35
C SER A 223 22.05 -6.13 1.09
N SER A 224 21.43 -7.28 1.28
CA SER A 224 21.01 -7.83 2.59
C SER A 224 22.17 -7.97 3.60
N LYS A 225 23.42 -7.81 3.14
CA LYS A 225 24.64 -7.82 3.95
C LYS A 225 25.07 -6.45 4.47
N SER A 226 24.36 -5.38 4.14
CA SER A 226 24.66 -4.05 4.67
C SER A 226 24.16 -3.94 6.13
N HIS A 227 24.97 -4.45 7.07
CA HIS A 227 24.75 -4.35 8.52
C HIS A 227 24.66 -2.90 9.07
N PHE A 228 24.66 -1.89 8.19
CA PHE A 228 24.64 -0.48 8.52
C PHE A 228 23.23 0.09 8.71
N PHE A 229 22.19 -0.58 8.21
CA PHE A 229 20.81 -0.12 8.37
C PHE A 229 20.15 -0.91 9.49
N ARG A 230 19.88 -0.24 10.61
CA ARG A 230 19.22 -0.87 11.75
C ARG A 230 17.71 -0.63 11.72
N MET A 231 17.25 0.38 10.99
CA MET A 231 15.84 0.81 11.02
C MET A 231 15.33 1.20 9.63
N LYS A 232 14.01 1.04 9.45
CA LYS A 232 13.29 1.46 8.25
C LYS A 232 13.41 2.98 8.00
N ASP A 233 13.41 3.78 9.06
CA ASP A 233 13.53 5.25 8.97
C ASP A 233 14.85 5.68 8.32
N ASP A 234 15.96 4.98 8.59
CA ASP A 234 17.27 5.26 7.99
C ASP A 234 17.24 5.07 6.47
N ILE A 235 16.57 4.00 6.04
CA ILE A 235 16.42 3.64 4.63
C ILE A 235 15.51 4.64 3.93
N LEU A 236 14.37 4.98 4.55
CA LEU A 236 13.46 5.99 4.04
C LEU A 236 14.15 7.35 3.89
N LEU A 237 14.95 7.76 4.88
CA LEU A 237 15.68 9.02 4.83
C LEU A 237 16.66 9.06 3.63
N LYS A 238 17.49 8.03 3.46
CA LYS A 238 18.42 7.95 2.31
C LYS A 238 17.67 7.88 0.99
N PHE A 239 16.59 7.12 0.94
CA PHE A 239 15.73 7.01 -0.23
C PHE A 239 15.18 8.38 -0.62
N TYR A 240 14.58 9.11 0.31
CA TYR A 240 14.02 10.43 0.03
C TYR A 240 15.08 11.47 -0.33
N TYR A 241 16.27 11.43 0.29
CA TYR A 241 17.38 12.29 -0.14
C TYR A 241 17.83 11.99 -1.57
N LYS A 242 17.88 10.71 -1.96
CA LYS A 242 18.19 10.33 -3.33
C LYS A 242 17.16 10.91 -4.29
N ILE A 243 15.87 10.71 -4.02
CA ILE A 243 14.77 11.24 -4.86
C ILE A 243 14.82 12.76 -4.93
N GLN A 244 15.05 13.44 -3.81
CA GLN A 244 15.21 14.90 -3.76
C GLN A 244 16.42 15.36 -4.60
N SER A 245 17.55 14.69 -4.46
CA SER A 245 18.79 14.98 -5.19
C SER A 245 18.59 14.79 -6.69
N ASP A 246 18.06 13.64 -7.10
CA ASP A 246 17.79 13.31 -8.49
C ASP A 246 16.83 14.35 -9.10
N PHE A 247 15.72 14.64 -8.45
CA PHE A 247 14.77 15.65 -8.94
C PHE A 247 15.40 17.05 -9.06
N LYS A 248 16.29 17.46 -8.14
CA LYS A 248 16.97 18.76 -8.20
C LYS A 248 18.03 18.84 -9.29
N ASN A 249 18.76 17.75 -9.53
CA ASN A 249 19.94 17.75 -10.40
C ASN A 249 19.64 17.44 -11.86
N PHE A 250 18.49 16.85 -12.17
CA PHE A 250 18.08 16.48 -13.53
C PHE A 250 16.88 17.34 -14.00
N PRO A 251 17.11 18.41 -14.80
CA PRO A 251 16.05 19.27 -15.33
C PRO A 251 14.94 18.51 -16.06
N GLU A 252 15.28 17.44 -16.77
CA GLU A 252 14.33 16.56 -17.46
C GLU A 252 13.28 15.95 -16.52
N TYR A 253 13.62 15.69 -15.25
CA TYR A 253 12.66 15.19 -14.26
C TYR A 253 11.76 16.32 -13.76
N GLN A 254 12.28 17.54 -13.65
CA GLN A 254 11.48 18.70 -13.27
C GLN A 254 10.44 19.02 -14.34
N ASP A 255 10.85 18.97 -15.60
CA ASP A 255 9.98 19.22 -16.76
C ASP A 255 8.97 18.09 -16.96
N GLY A 256 9.42 16.84 -16.88
CA GLY A 256 8.57 15.67 -17.10
C GLY A 256 7.53 15.41 -16.00
N PHE A 257 7.90 15.59 -14.73
CA PHE A 257 7.03 15.26 -13.60
C PHE A 257 6.39 16.48 -12.93
N GLY A 258 6.96 17.67 -13.13
CA GLY A 258 6.48 18.95 -12.61
C GLY A 258 6.67 19.18 -11.11
N ASN A 259 6.66 18.11 -10.30
CA ASN A 259 6.85 18.14 -8.85
C ASN A 259 7.47 16.83 -8.33
N PRO A 260 8.13 16.86 -7.15
CA PRO A 260 8.86 15.70 -6.64
C PRO A 260 7.97 14.54 -6.17
N LEU A 261 6.71 14.78 -5.76
CA LEU A 261 5.78 13.69 -5.42
C LEU A 261 5.33 12.91 -6.65
N ASN A 262 5.11 13.59 -7.79
CA ASN A 262 4.88 12.92 -9.06
C ASN A 262 6.07 12.03 -9.43
N TYR A 263 7.29 12.56 -9.36
CA TYR A 263 8.49 11.78 -9.64
C TYR A 263 8.59 10.56 -8.73
N LEU A 264 8.43 10.75 -7.42
CA LEU A 264 8.44 9.66 -6.44
C LEU A 264 7.37 8.60 -6.75
N GLY A 265 6.14 9.01 -7.01
CA GLY A 265 5.03 8.11 -7.32
C GLY A 265 5.27 7.27 -8.57
N TYR A 266 5.75 7.88 -9.65
CA TYR A 266 6.13 7.15 -10.86
C TYR A 266 7.35 6.25 -10.64
N PHE A 267 8.32 6.69 -9.85
CA PHE A 267 9.50 5.91 -9.51
C PHE A 267 9.12 4.62 -8.76
N LEU A 268 8.22 4.72 -7.77
CA LEU A 268 7.67 3.57 -7.05
C LEU A 268 6.85 2.66 -7.97
N TYR A 269 5.97 3.24 -8.79
CA TYR A 269 5.09 2.47 -9.68
C TYR A 269 5.84 1.72 -10.79
N SER A 270 6.99 2.26 -11.22
CA SER A 270 7.82 1.64 -12.26
C SER A 270 8.50 0.34 -11.79
N ASP A 271 8.59 0.14 -10.47
CA ASP A 271 9.14 -1.09 -9.90
C ASP A 271 8.06 -2.18 -9.82
N PRO A 272 8.25 -3.35 -10.48
CA PRO A 272 7.28 -4.43 -10.47
C PRO A 272 6.96 -4.96 -9.07
N SER A 273 7.94 -4.97 -8.15
CA SER A 273 7.75 -5.48 -6.79
C SER A 273 6.84 -4.56 -5.97
N LEU A 274 6.95 -3.25 -6.19
CA LEU A 274 6.17 -2.25 -5.46
C LEU A 274 4.81 -1.96 -6.11
N ARG A 275 4.62 -2.34 -7.37
CA ARG A 275 3.36 -2.16 -8.10
C ARG A 275 2.15 -2.75 -7.38
N THR A 276 2.35 -3.86 -6.67
CA THR A 276 1.33 -4.54 -5.87
C THR A 276 0.70 -3.64 -4.79
N HIS A 277 1.42 -2.65 -4.27
CA HIS A 277 0.88 -1.68 -3.31
C HIS A 277 -0.10 -0.70 -3.94
N PHE A 278 0.01 -0.44 -5.25
CA PHE A 278 -0.98 0.33 -6.01
C PHE A 278 -2.20 -0.51 -6.38
N GLU A 279 -2.01 -1.81 -6.67
CA GLU A 279 -3.10 -2.74 -6.98
C GLU A 279 -4.11 -2.88 -5.83
N LYS A 280 -3.68 -2.69 -4.57
CA LYS A 280 -4.57 -2.70 -3.40
C LYS A 280 -5.69 -1.66 -3.50
N TYR A 281 -5.48 -0.56 -4.23
CA TYR A 281 -6.53 0.43 -4.47
C TYR A 281 -7.59 -0.02 -5.48
N ASP A 282 -7.39 -1.16 -6.15
CA ASP A 282 -8.39 -1.84 -6.98
C ASP A 282 -8.98 -3.06 -6.28
N PHE A 283 -8.68 -3.26 -4.99
CA PHE A 283 -9.09 -4.42 -4.21
C PHE A 283 -10.57 -4.33 -3.78
N ILE A 284 -11.43 -4.29 -4.78
CA ILE A 284 -12.88 -4.21 -4.68
C ILE A 284 -13.49 -4.99 -5.85
N SER A 285 -14.55 -5.75 -5.59
CA SER A 285 -15.30 -6.43 -6.65
C SER A 285 -16.03 -5.40 -7.55
N LYS A 286 -16.40 -5.78 -8.78
CA LYS A 286 -17.18 -4.87 -9.64
C LYS A 286 -18.54 -4.61 -9.00
N TYR A 287 -19.17 -5.67 -8.49
CA TYR A 287 -20.42 -5.56 -7.78
C TYR A 287 -20.33 -4.73 -6.50
N GLU A 288 -19.28 -4.90 -5.68
CA GLU A 288 -19.06 -4.03 -4.51
C GLU A 288 -18.89 -2.57 -4.91
N LEU A 289 -18.14 -2.31 -5.98
CA LEU A 289 -17.96 -0.96 -6.51
C LEU A 289 -19.30 -0.34 -6.96
N MET A 290 -20.17 -1.16 -7.57
CA MET A 290 -21.55 -0.78 -7.88
C MET A 290 -22.38 -0.49 -6.63
N GLU A 291 -22.29 -1.33 -5.58
CA GLU A 291 -23.03 -1.13 -4.33
C GLU A 291 -22.58 0.12 -3.57
N VAL A 292 -21.27 0.38 -3.49
CA VAL A 292 -20.72 1.58 -2.87
C VAL A 292 -21.24 2.83 -3.59
N PHE A 293 -21.19 2.82 -4.92
CA PHE A 293 -21.71 3.94 -5.70
C PHE A 293 -23.25 4.06 -5.60
N ALA A 294 -23.98 2.94 -5.57
CA ALA A 294 -25.43 2.94 -5.41
C ALA A 294 -25.87 3.49 -4.05
N ASN A 295 -25.15 3.16 -2.97
CA ASN A 295 -25.37 3.74 -1.64
C ASN A 295 -25.14 5.25 -1.66
N PHE A 296 -24.02 5.69 -2.25
CA PHE A 296 -23.73 7.11 -2.43
C PHE A 296 -24.83 7.83 -3.23
N CYS A 297 -25.30 7.24 -4.32
CA CYS A 297 -26.39 7.80 -5.11
C CYS A 297 -27.72 7.84 -4.33
N ALA A 298 -28.04 6.80 -3.54
CA ALA A 298 -29.23 6.79 -2.70
C ALA A 298 -29.20 7.88 -1.63
N ASP A 299 -28.04 8.14 -1.01
CA ASP A 299 -27.82 9.26 -0.10
C ASP A 299 -28.00 10.64 -0.79
N ASN A 300 -27.91 10.68 -2.12
CA ASN A 300 -28.16 11.86 -2.95
C ASN A 300 -29.50 11.77 -3.71
N GLU A 301 -30.49 11.06 -3.13
CA GLU A 301 -31.89 10.99 -3.60
C GLU A 301 -32.12 10.25 -4.93
N PHE A 302 -31.17 9.41 -5.37
CA PHE A 302 -31.36 8.53 -6.52
C PHE A 302 -31.89 7.16 -6.11
N THR A 303 -32.85 6.65 -6.87
CA THR A 303 -33.16 5.22 -6.89
C THR A 303 -32.26 4.55 -7.92
N VAL A 304 -31.56 3.49 -7.54
CA VAL A 304 -30.53 2.83 -8.34
C VAL A 304 -30.93 1.39 -8.63
N PHE A 305 -30.84 0.99 -9.89
CA PHE A 305 -31.18 -0.33 -10.40
C PHE A 305 -29.94 -1.00 -11.00
N ASP A 306 -29.83 -2.32 -10.82
CA ASP A 306 -28.78 -3.15 -11.39
C ASP A 306 -29.18 -3.60 -12.81
N LEU A 307 -28.40 -3.22 -13.82
CA LEU A 307 -28.64 -3.57 -15.22
C LEU A 307 -27.79 -4.77 -15.68
N THR A 308 -26.89 -5.29 -14.85
CA THR A 308 -25.90 -6.31 -15.27
C THR A 308 -26.53 -7.65 -15.65
N LYS A 309 -27.78 -7.90 -15.24
CA LYS A 309 -28.52 -9.13 -15.54
C LYS A 309 -29.28 -9.08 -16.86
N ASP A 310 -29.37 -7.90 -17.48
CA ASP A 310 -30.20 -7.66 -18.65
C ASP A 310 -29.31 -7.24 -19.84
N SER A 311 -29.02 -8.20 -20.72
CA SER A 311 -28.03 -8.08 -21.81
C SER A 311 -28.33 -6.99 -22.85
N HIS A 312 -29.53 -6.42 -22.82
CA HIS A 312 -29.97 -5.40 -23.76
C HIS A 312 -29.52 -4.00 -23.38
N PHE A 313 -29.12 -3.76 -22.12
CA PHE A 313 -28.72 -2.43 -21.67
C PHE A 313 -27.22 -2.18 -21.85
N LEU A 314 -26.90 -0.91 -22.13
CA LEU A 314 -25.56 -0.45 -22.45
C LEU A 314 -24.76 0.03 -21.22
N GLY A 315 -25.29 -0.16 -20.01
CA GLY A 315 -24.65 0.22 -18.75
C GLY A 315 -24.82 -0.81 -17.64
N ASP A 316 -24.18 -0.54 -16.51
CA ASP A 316 -24.19 -1.42 -15.33
C ASP A 316 -25.24 -1.00 -14.30
N LEU A 317 -25.51 0.31 -14.16
CA LEU A 317 -26.56 0.83 -13.27
C LEU A 317 -27.47 1.81 -14.00
N TYR A 318 -28.75 1.79 -13.62
CA TYR A 318 -29.73 2.82 -13.99
C TYR A 318 -30.08 3.63 -12.74
N LEU A 319 -30.10 4.96 -12.86
CA LEU A 319 -30.35 5.87 -11.76
C LEU A 319 -31.57 6.72 -12.07
N ILE A 320 -32.44 6.92 -11.08
CA ILE A 320 -33.63 7.78 -11.20
C ILE A 320 -33.66 8.73 -10.01
N GLN A 321 -33.49 10.03 -10.28
CA GLN A 321 -33.78 11.10 -9.32
C GLN A 321 -35.22 11.55 -9.54
N LYS A 322 -36.00 11.69 -8.46
CA LYS A 322 -37.42 12.08 -8.58
C LYS A 322 -37.62 13.58 -8.78
N THR A 323 -36.76 14.42 -8.20
CA THR A 323 -36.97 15.87 -8.15
C THR A 323 -35.66 16.65 -8.29
N PRO A 324 -35.42 17.32 -9.43
CA PRO A 324 -36.15 17.19 -10.70
C PRO A 324 -36.05 15.76 -11.24
N ARG A 325 -37.04 15.33 -12.04
CA ARG A 325 -36.96 14.00 -12.67
C ARG A 325 -35.77 13.97 -13.62
N LYS A 326 -34.78 13.15 -13.28
CA LYS A 326 -33.55 12.93 -14.04
C LYS A 326 -33.22 11.45 -14.01
N VAL A 327 -32.77 10.92 -15.14
CA VAL A 327 -32.30 9.55 -15.27
C VAL A 327 -30.81 9.51 -15.60
N GLY A 328 -30.13 8.50 -15.09
CA GLY A 328 -28.70 8.31 -15.28
C GLY A 328 -28.38 6.90 -15.71
N ILE A 329 -27.36 6.74 -16.55
CA ILE A 329 -26.75 5.44 -16.82
C ILE A 329 -25.30 5.48 -16.35
N ALA A 330 -24.91 4.46 -15.60
CA ALA A 330 -23.55 4.30 -15.11
C ALA A 330 -22.85 3.08 -15.70
N CYS A 331 -21.59 3.25 -16.08
CA CYS A 331 -20.67 2.16 -16.37
C CYS A 331 -19.58 2.10 -15.31
N VAL A 332 -19.33 0.89 -14.81
CA VAL A 332 -18.37 0.60 -13.75
C VAL A 332 -17.24 -0.24 -14.32
N LEU A 333 -16.02 0.28 -14.22
CA LEU A 333 -14.83 -0.38 -14.75
C LEU A 333 -13.68 -0.36 -13.76
N ARG A 334 -13.26 -1.57 -13.33
CA ARG A 334 -12.14 -1.77 -12.41
C ARG A 334 -10.81 -1.48 -13.09
N GLY A 335 -9.79 -1.18 -12.29
CA GLY A 335 -8.49 -0.76 -12.77
C GLY A 335 -7.73 -1.81 -13.57
N TYR A 336 -7.86 -3.10 -13.23
CA TYR A 336 -7.25 -4.17 -14.03
C TYR A 336 -7.96 -4.41 -15.38
N GLU A 337 -9.21 -4.00 -15.55
CA GLU A 337 -9.96 -4.17 -16.81
C GLU A 337 -9.83 -2.96 -17.74
N ILE A 338 -9.48 -1.80 -17.17
CA ILE A 338 -9.63 -0.53 -17.86
C ILE A 338 -8.83 -0.47 -19.15
N GLN A 339 -7.60 -0.99 -19.19
CA GLN A 339 -6.76 -0.92 -20.39
C GLN A 339 -7.38 -1.66 -21.58
N ALA A 340 -8.03 -2.80 -21.35
CA ALA A 340 -8.61 -3.62 -22.41
C ALA A 340 -10.01 -3.15 -22.83
N ARG A 341 -10.78 -2.57 -21.90
CA ARG A 341 -12.23 -2.34 -22.10
C ARG A 341 -12.64 -0.88 -22.12
N PHE A 342 -11.71 0.07 -21.89
CA PHE A 342 -12.05 1.48 -21.77
C PHE A 342 -12.75 2.03 -23.02
N GLU A 343 -12.18 1.80 -24.21
CA GLU A 343 -12.74 2.36 -25.46
C GLU A 343 -14.14 1.79 -25.76
N GLU A 344 -14.33 0.48 -25.60
CA GLU A 344 -15.64 -0.19 -25.70
C GLU A 344 -16.65 0.39 -24.69
N THR A 345 -16.19 0.67 -23.46
CA THR A 345 -17.05 1.23 -22.41
C THR A 345 -17.43 2.68 -22.70
N ILE A 346 -16.52 3.48 -23.28
CA ILE A 346 -16.81 4.85 -23.71
C ILE A 346 -17.82 4.84 -24.85
N GLU A 347 -17.70 3.93 -25.82
CA GLU A 347 -18.67 3.78 -26.90
C GLU A 347 -20.06 3.38 -26.36
N LYS A 348 -20.12 2.42 -25.43
CA LYS A 348 -21.35 2.05 -24.72
C LYS A 348 -21.99 3.23 -23.98
N LEU A 349 -21.20 4.05 -23.29
CA LEU A 349 -21.68 5.27 -22.63
C LEU A 349 -22.21 6.29 -23.64
N LYS A 350 -21.51 6.51 -24.76
CA LYS A 350 -21.99 7.41 -25.83
C LYS A 350 -23.36 6.96 -26.36
N ASN A 351 -23.51 5.67 -26.64
CA ASN A 351 -24.76 5.10 -27.13
C ASN A 351 -25.88 5.13 -26.07
N SER A 352 -25.52 5.19 -24.78
CA SER A 352 -26.47 5.32 -23.67
C SER A 352 -27.09 6.72 -23.52
N MET A 353 -26.58 7.73 -24.22
CA MET A 353 -27.11 9.12 -24.15
C MET A 353 -28.57 9.22 -24.62
N GLU A 354 -29.02 8.31 -25.48
CA GLU A 354 -30.40 8.29 -25.98
C GLU A 354 -31.42 7.88 -24.89
N TYR A 355 -30.94 7.24 -23.81
CA TYR A 355 -31.76 6.63 -22.75
C TYR A 355 -31.58 7.31 -21.38
N SER A 356 -30.77 8.36 -21.29
CA SER A 356 -30.38 8.97 -20.00
C SER A 356 -30.14 10.48 -20.08
N ASP A 357 -30.31 11.17 -18.94
CA ASP A 357 -29.92 12.56 -18.74
C ASP A 357 -28.45 12.73 -18.42
N TRP A 358 -27.91 11.78 -17.68
CA TRP A 358 -26.55 11.80 -17.19
C TRP A 358 -25.85 10.49 -17.47
N LEU A 359 -24.60 10.61 -17.90
CA LEU A 359 -23.67 9.50 -18.00
C LEU A 359 -22.74 9.51 -16.80
N PHE A 360 -22.52 8.33 -16.21
CA PHE A 360 -21.62 8.15 -15.08
C PHE A 360 -20.56 7.11 -15.44
N PHE A 361 -19.29 7.43 -15.20
CA PHE A 361 -18.18 6.50 -15.27
C PHE A 361 -17.57 6.34 -13.88
N ILE A 362 -17.50 5.11 -13.40
CA ILE A 362 -17.00 4.77 -12.07
C ILE A 362 -15.80 3.86 -12.21
N THR A 363 -14.71 4.21 -11.53
CA THR A 363 -13.49 3.41 -11.48
C THR A 363 -12.81 3.52 -10.11
N THR A 364 -11.62 2.95 -9.99
CA THR A 364 -10.78 2.96 -8.79
C THR A 364 -9.54 3.82 -9.01
N PRO A 365 -8.79 4.20 -7.95
CA PRO A 365 -7.53 4.90 -8.11
C PRO A 365 -6.57 4.17 -9.07
N TYR A 366 -6.51 2.84 -8.99
CA TYR A 366 -5.67 2.03 -9.87
C TYR A 366 -6.11 2.10 -11.34
N GLY A 367 -7.41 2.22 -11.61
CA GLY A 367 -7.90 2.46 -12.96
C GLY A 367 -7.43 3.78 -13.54
N VAL A 368 -7.40 4.83 -12.72
CA VAL A 368 -6.85 6.12 -13.13
C VAL A 368 -5.35 6.03 -13.42
N LEU A 369 -4.60 5.29 -12.60
CA LEU A 369 -3.17 5.05 -12.79
C LEU A 369 -2.89 4.29 -14.09
N ASN A 370 -3.64 3.20 -14.36
CA ASN A 370 -3.44 2.34 -15.52
C ASN A 370 -3.81 3.00 -16.85
N LEU A 371 -4.85 3.84 -16.86
CA LEU A 371 -5.29 4.53 -18.06
C LEU A 371 -4.54 5.86 -18.27
N GLY A 372 -4.14 6.51 -17.18
CA GLY A 372 -3.62 7.86 -17.15
C GLY A 372 -4.73 8.90 -16.94
N LEU A 373 -4.54 9.74 -15.91
CA LEU A 373 -5.49 10.77 -15.49
C LEU A 373 -5.91 11.73 -16.61
N ASN A 374 -4.96 12.16 -17.44
CA ASN A 374 -5.25 13.09 -18.54
C ASN A 374 -6.08 12.43 -19.65
N LYS A 375 -5.77 11.17 -20.00
CA LYS A 375 -6.55 10.42 -20.99
C LYS A 375 -7.99 10.22 -20.50
N LEU A 376 -8.15 9.76 -19.25
CA LEU A 376 -9.47 9.59 -18.62
C LEU A 376 -10.30 10.87 -18.68
N ARG A 377 -9.71 12.01 -18.26
CA ARG A 377 -10.41 13.31 -18.27
C ARG A 377 -10.83 13.73 -19.66
N ARG A 378 -9.92 13.64 -20.63
CA ARG A 378 -10.19 14.07 -22.01
C ARG A 378 -11.36 13.27 -22.59
N SER A 379 -11.27 11.94 -22.54
CA SER A 379 -12.28 11.04 -23.10
C SER A 379 -13.66 11.20 -22.45
N LEU A 380 -13.74 11.41 -21.12
CA LEU A 380 -15.02 11.57 -20.43
C LEU A 380 -15.61 12.98 -20.59
N ASN A 381 -14.78 14.02 -20.66
CA ASN A 381 -15.25 15.38 -20.96
C ASN A 381 -15.82 15.48 -22.38
N GLU A 382 -15.20 14.80 -23.36
CA GLU A 382 -15.68 14.75 -24.75
C GLU A 382 -17.13 14.24 -24.87
N ILE A 383 -17.58 13.41 -23.91
CA ILE A 383 -18.93 12.83 -23.88
C ILE A 383 -19.82 13.44 -22.80
N GLY A 384 -19.33 14.44 -22.07
CA GLY A 384 -20.08 15.07 -20.97
C GLY A 384 -20.41 14.12 -19.82
N ALA A 385 -19.58 13.10 -19.56
CA ALA A 385 -19.82 12.13 -18.49
C ALA A 385 -19.30 12.61 -17.13
N TRP A 386 -20.05 12.30 -16.07
CA TRP A 386 -19.57 12.39 -14.70
C TRP A 386 -18.55 11.29 -14.44
N CYS A 387 -17.47 11.60 -13.73
CA CYS A 387 -16.44 10.62 -13.38
C CYS A 387 -16.31 10.54 -11.87
N TYR A 388 -16.47 9.33 -11.33
CA TYR A 388 -16.25 9.05 -9.92
C TYR A 388 -15.14 8.01 -9.75
N ILE A 389 -14.27 8.24 -8.79
CA ILE A 389 -13.21 7.33 -8.38
C ILE A 389 -13.55 6.88 -6.96
N VAL A 390 -13.80 5.59 -6.78
CA VAL A 390 -14.04 5.01 -5.45
C VAL A 390 -12.72 4.44 -4.96
N ASP A 391 -12.19 5.02 -3.88
CA ASP A 391 -10.98 4.60 -3.20
C ASP A 391 -11.37 3.67 -2.06
N PRO A 392 -11.31 2.34 -2.27
CA PRO A 392 -11.66 1.38 -1.22
C PRO A 392 -10.77 1.59 0.00
N VAL A 393 -9.44 1.71 -0.20
CA VAL A 393 -8.42 1.78 0.86
C VAL A 393 -8.68 2.91 1.85
N ARG A 394 -9.15 4.07 1.38
CA ARG A 394 -9.45 5.21 2.26
C ARG A 394 -10.94 5.35 2.60
N SER A 395 -11.79 4.50 2.01
CA SER A 395 -13.25 4.65 2.04
C SER A 395 -13.69 6.03 1.54
N LEU A 396 -13.17 6.45 0.39
CA LEU A 396 -13.46 7.76 -0.21
C LEU A 396 -14.09 7.65 -1.59
N ILE A 397 -14.91 8.64 -1.93
CA ILE A 397 -15.40 8.84 -3.30
C ILE A 397 -14.92 10.21 -3.80
N TYR A 398 -14.22 10.20 -4.94
CA TYR A 398 -13.79 11.40 -5.65
C TYR A 398 -14.65 11.59 -6.91
N GLY A 399 -15.50 12.60 -6.92
CA GLY A 399 -16.10 13.18 -8.12
C GLY A 399 -15.06 13.98 -8.91
N LEU A 400 -14.35 13.31 -9.81
CA LEU A 400 -13.27 13.88 -10.61
C LEU A 400 -13.78 14.89 -11.66
N LEU A 401 -14.86 14.53 -12.36
CA LEU A 401 -15.46 15.31 -13.45
C LEU A 401 -16.95 15.47 -13.24
N LYS A 402 -17.46 16.66 -13.57
CA LYS A 402 -18.90 16.93 -13.65
C LYS A 402 -19.33 16.79 -15.08
N GLY A 403 -20.35 15.96 -15.30
CA GLY A 403 -20.95 15.82 -16.63
C GLY A 403 -21.87 16.98 -16.99
N SER A 404 -22.37 16.93 -18.21
CA SER A 404 -23.40 17.84 -18.73
C SER A 404 -24.69 17.07 -18.99
N ASP A 405 -25.81 17.80 -18.99
CA ASP A 405 -27.08 17.23 -19.45
C ASP A 405 -26.98 16.91 -20.94
N SER A 406 -27.38 15.70 -21.35
CA SER A 406 -27.55 15.40 -22.77
C SER A 406 -28.75 16.20 -23.33
N SER A 407 -28.55 16.89 -24.46
CA SER A 407 -29.61 17.70 -25.09
C SER A 407 -30.50 16.91 -26.06
N ASN A 408 -30.06 15.73 -26.50
CA ASN A 408 -30.70 14.93 -27.56
C ASN A 408 -31.42 13.70 -27.01
N LYS A 409 -32.53 13.89 -26.28
CA LYS A 409 -33.27 12.80 -25.63
C LYS A 409 -34.54 12.43 -26.35
N LEU A 410 -34.82 11.13 -26.41
CA LEU A 410 -36.13 10.58 -26.76
C LEU A 410 -36.78 10.05 -25.48
N LYS A 411 -37.69 10.83 -24.89
CA LYS A 411 -38.41 10.45 -23.65
C LYS A 411 -39.10 9.09 -23.74
N GLU A 412 -39.50 8.67 -24.95
CA GLU A 412 -40.13 7.38 -25.20
C GLU A 412 -39.20 6.20 -24.87
N LYS A 413 -37.90 6.30 -25.22
CA LYS A 413 -36.90 5.26 -24.94
C LYS A 413 -36.61 5.13 -23.45
N GLU A 414 -36.60 6.25 -22.72
CA GLU A 414 -36.45 6.26 -21.25
C GLU A 414 -37.59 5.47 -20.59
N GLU A 415 -38.83 5.76 -20.96
CA GLU A 415 -40.02 5.09 -20.42
C GLU A 415 -40.03 3.58 -20.74
N GLU A 416 -39.49 3.18 -21.89
CA GLU A 416 -39.32 1.76 -22.23
C GLU A 416 -38.35 1.06 -21.28
N VAL A 417 -37.20 1.67 -20.99
CA VAL A 417 -36.23 1.13 -20.02
C VAL A 417 -36.88 1.02 -18.64
N ILE A 418 -37.55 2.07 -18.17
CA ILE A 418 -38.18 2.11 -16.84
C ILE A 418 -39.19 0.99 -16.65
N LYS A 419 -39.98 0.65 -17.68
CA LYS A 419 -40.96 -0.46 -17.62
C LYS A 419 -40.31 -1.83 -17.47
N GLN A 420 -39.07 -1.98 -17.90
CA GLN A 420 -38.32 -3.25 -17.83
C GLN A 420 -37.49 -3.36 -16.54
N LEU A 421 -37.32 -2.28 -15.78
CA LEU A 421 -36.56 -2.30 -14.54
C LEU A 421 -37.23 -3.20 -13.50
N ARG A 422 -36.40 -3.99 -12.82
CA ARG A 422 -36.81 -4.88 -11.72
C ARG A 422 -36.76 -4.13 -10.39
N SER A 423 -36.71 -4.88 -9.28
CA SER A 423 -36.52 -4.32 -7.95
C SER A 423 -35.24 -3.46 -7.89
N PRO A 424 -35.28 -2.27 -7.26
CA PRO A 424 -34.11 -1.41 -7.15
C PRO A 424 -33.00 -2.11 -6.35
N LEU A 425 -31.76 -1.91 -6.77
CA LEU A 425 -30.57 -2.30 -6.01
C LEU A 425 -30.50 -1.47 -4.72
N ARG A 426 -30.76 -0.16 -4.85
CA ARG A 426 -30.91 0.78 -3.74
C ARG A 426 -32.02 1.76 -4.04
N SER A 427 -32.74 2.16 -3.01
CA SER A 427 -33.68 3.28 -3.07
C SER A 427 -33.30 4.27 -1.97
N PRO A 428 -33.63 5.57 -2.12
CA PRO A 428 -33.50 6.52 -1.03
C PRO A 428 -34.33 5.99 0.15
N ALA A 429 -33.65 5.47 1.18
CA ALA A 429 -34.30 4.99 2.39
C ALA A 429 -34.71 6.18 3.27
N SER A 430 -35.69 5.98 4.16
CA SER A 430 -36.09 6.98 5.15
C SER A 430 -34.97 7.32 6.15
N GLN A 431 -33.92 6.51 6.25
CA GLN A 431 -32.73 6.77 7.05
C GLN A 431 -31.58 7.29 6.16
N GLN A 432 -31.08 8.48 6.49
CA GLN A 432 -29.91 9.11 5.88
C GLN A 432 -28.62 8.34 6.27
N ASN A 433 -27.63 8.29 5.37
CA ASN A 433 -26.27 7.73 5.55
C ASN A 433 -26.12 6.22 5.32
N LEU A 434 -26.52 5.74 4.15
CA LEU A 434 -26.22 4.38 3.70
C LEU A 434 -24.74 4.22 3.31
N SER A 435 -24.12 5.25 2.73
CA SER A 435 -22.73 5.22 2.32
C SER A 435 -21.81 5.27 3.53
N LYS A 436 -21.02 4.21 3.71
CA LYS A 436 -19.87 4.21 4.62
C LYS A 436 -18.66 4.97 4.05
N PHE A 437 -18.72 5.34 2.78
CA PHE A 437 -17.66 6.06 2.10
C PHE A 437 -17.87 7.57 2.23
N TYR A 438 -16.80 8.28 2.57
CA TYR A 438 -16.80 9.71 2.71
C TYR A 438 -16.64 10.41 1.37
N PHE A 439 -17.45 11.45 1.14
CA PHE A 439 -17.45 12.26 -0.06
C PHE A 439 -17.15 13.71 0.30
N ASP A 440 -15.90 14.15 0.09
CA ASP A 440 -15.48 15.50 0.45
C ASP A 440 -15.99 16.52 -0.56
N LYS A 441 -17.10 17.21 -0.28
CA LYS A 441 -17.68 18.22 -1.18
C LYS A 441 -16.70 19.35 -1.58
N LYS A 442 -15.62 19.60 -0.84
CA LYS A 442 -14.68 20.71 -1.07
C LYS A 442 -13.91 20.59 -2.40
N PHE A 443 -13.51 19.37 -2.76
CA PHE A 443 -12.61 19.13 -3.91
C PHE A 443 -13.33 18.63 -5.16
N GLN A 444 -14.64 18.39 -5.08
CA GLN A 444 -15.39 17.71 -6.13
C GLN A 444 -15.55 18.56 -7.38
N TYR A 445 -15.52 17.90 -8.53
CA TYR A 445 -15.82 18.46 -9.85
C TYR A 445 -14.90 19.58 -10.32
N LYS A 446 -13.82 19.82 -9.59
CA LYS A 446 -12.73 20.70 -9.98
C LYS A 446 -11.61 19.81 -10.46
N SER A 447 -11.69 19.35 -11.70
CA SER A 447 -10.74 18.37 -12.23
C SER A 447 -9.28 18.83 -12.04
N GLN A 448 -8.98 20.12 -12.17
CA GLN A 448 -7.65 20.68 -11.90
C GLN A 448 -7.15 20.52 -10.45
N ASN A 449 -8.04 20.25 -9.49
CA ASN A 449 -7.71 19.99 -8.09
C ASN A 449 -7.27 18.55 -7.84
N PHE A 450 -7.27 17.68 -8.84
CA PHE A 450 -6.75 16.32 -8.68
C PHE A 450 -5.42 16.18 -9.42
N VAL A 451 -4.47 15.52 -8.77
CA VAL A 451 -3.24 15.03 -9.38
C VAL A 451 -3.12 13.53 -9.12
N LEU A 452 -2.39 12.82 -9.97
CA LEU A 452 -2.24 11.38 -9.82
C LEU A 452 -1.48 11.06 -8.52
N PHE A 453 -0.33 11.71 -8.32
CA PHE A 453 0.45 11.61 -7.10
C PHE A 453 0.53 12.97 -6.41
N GLY A 454 0.14 12.99 -5.14
CA GLY A 454 0.13 14.20 -4.33
C GLY A 454 -0.20 13.85 -2.89
N LYS A 455 -0.14 14.84 -2.01
CA LYS A 455 -0.55 14.63 -0.62
C LYS A 455 -2.03 14.26 -0.57
N ASN A 456 -2.37 13.30 0.28
CA ASN A 456 -3.74 12.98 0.62
C ASN A 456 -3.94 13.13 2.13
N GLU A 457 -4.84 14.01 2.53
CA GLU A 457 -5.09 14.30 3.96
C GLU A 457 -5.84 13.17 4.66
N TYR A 458 -6.43 12.25 3.89
CA TYR A 458 -7.12 11.11 4.44
C TYR A 458 -6.12 9.97 4.68
N PRO A 459 -6.00 9.51 5.94
CA PRO A 459 -5.16 8.36 6.23
C PRO A 459 -5.73 7.14 5.53
N ILE A 460 -4.84 6.20 5.19
CA ILE A 460 -5.26 4.84 4.83
C ILE A 460 -6.03 4.29 6.02
N ARG A 461 -7.33 4.07 5.84
CA ARG A 461 -8.13 3.36 6.84
C ARG A 461 -7.75 1.90 6.65
N ARG A 462 -7.32 1.22 7.71
CA ARG A 462 -7.45 -0.25 7.73
C ARG A 462 -8.94 -0.48 7.59
N LEU A 463 -9.39 -0.78 6.38
CA LEU A 463 -10.79 -0.99 6.09
C LEU A 463 -11.31 -1.98 7.12
N GLN A 464 -12.19 -1.52 8.01
CA GLN A 464 -13.01 -2.40 8.82
C GLN A 464 -14.06 -2.97 7.86
N PHE A 465 -13.64 -3.97 7.11
CA PHE A 465 -14.48 -4.69 6.19
C PHE A 465 -15.40 -5.61 7.01
N GLU A 466 -16.51 -5.10 7.52
CA GLU A 466 -17.57 -5.94 8.10
C GLU A 466 -18.05 -6.99 7.07
N PHE A 467 -17.96 -6.70 5.76
CA PHE A 467 -18.26 -7.64 4.68
C PHE A 467 -17.22 -8.75 4.50
N ILE A 468 -16.00 -8.59 4.99
CA ILE A 468 -14.95 -9.62 4.92
C ILE A 468 -15.20 -10.72 5.94
N GLU A 469 -15.68 -10.39 7.13
CA GLU A 469 -15.75 -11.35 8.23
C GLU A 469 -16.66 -12.53 7.91
N LYS A 470 -17.86 -12.30 7.35
CA LYS A 470 -18.76 -13.39 6.96
C LYS A 470 -18.13 -14.28 5.89
N ASP A 471 -17.56 -13.70 4.84
CA ASP A 471 -16.95 -14.47 3.75
C ASP A 471 -15.71 -15.23 4.23
N ILE A 472 -14.88 -14.65 5.10
CA ILE A 472 -13.72 -15.33 5.69
C ILE A 472 -14.15 -16.51 6.55
N LEU A 473 -15.10 -16.30 7.48
CA LEU A 473 -15.59 -17.36 8.37
C LEU A 473 -16.24 -18.52 7.60
N ASN A 474 -16.64 -18.25 6.36
CA ASN A 474 -17.23 -19.19 5.43
C ASN A 474 -16.19 -20.02 4.66
N LEU A 475 -14.93 -19.59 4.56
CA LEU A 475 -13.87 -20.31 3.81
C LEU A 475 -13.54 -21.66 4.48
N GLN A 476 -13.44 -22.72 3.68
CA GLN A 476 -12.95 -24.02 4.13
C GLN A 476 -11.72 -24.46 3.34
N TYR A 477 -11.85 -24.62 2.03
CA TYR A 477 -10.77 -25.13 1.17
C TYR A 477 -10.77 -24.46 -0.20
N LEU A 478 -9.60 -24.31 -0.81
CA LEU A 478 -9.44 -23.92 -2.22
C LEU A 478 -8.58 -24.94 -2.95
N LEU A 479 -9.12 -25.52 -4.03
CA LEU A 479 -8.39 -26.44 -4.89
C LEU A 479 -8.17 -25.79 -6.25
N LEU A 480 -6.94 -25.89 -6.76
CA LEU A 480 -6.60 -25.49 -8.12
C LEU A 480 -6.32 -26.72 -8.98
N PHE A 481 -6.92 -26.79 -10.16
CA PHE A 481 -6.75 -27.89 -11.11
C PHE A 481 -6.32 -27.39 -12.46
N TYR A 482 -5.46 -28.14 -13.16
CA TYR A 482 -5.21 -27.93 -14.57
C TYR A 482 -6.40 -28.41 -15.41
N LYS A 483 -6.99 -27.53 -16.21
CA LYS A 483 -8.25 -27.80 -16.94
C LYS A 483 -8.14 -29.01 -17.88
N LYS A 484 -6.99 -29.18 -18.53
CA LYS A 484 -6.83 -30.21 -19.58
C LYS A 484 -6.72 -31.63 -18.99
N SER A 485 -6.00 -31.80 -17.89
CA SER A 485 -5.76 -33.12 -17.29
C SER A 485 -6.59 -33.39 -16.03
N GLY A 486 -7.16 -32.36 -15.41
CA GLY A 486 -7.80 -32.46 -14.10
C GLY A 486 -6.81 -32.62 -12.95
N MET A 487 -5.49 -32.53 -13.20
CA MET A 487 -4.48 -32.67 -12.15
C MET A 487 -4.55 -31.51 -11.17
N ARG A 488 -4.48 -31.82 -9.87
CA ARG A 488 -4.39 -30.83 -8.80
C ARG A 488 -3.03 -30.14 -8.85
N LEU A 489 -3.06 -28.81 -9.00
CA LEU A 489 -1.89 -27.95 -9.01
C LEU A 489 -1.54 -27.46 -7.61
N ASP A 490 -2.55 -27.09 -6.83
CA ASP A 490 -2.37 -26.53 -5.49
C ASP A 490 -3.61 -26.75 -4.60
N PHE A 491 -3.45 -26.57 -3.30
CA PHE A 491 -4.50 -26.78 -2.30
C PHE A 491 -4.28 -25.95 -1.04
N PHE A 492 -5.31 -25.22 -0.62
CA PHE A 492 -5.28 -24.37 0.57
C PHE A 492 -6.40 -24.76 1.53
N GLU A 493 -6.12 -24.69 2.83
CA GLU A 493 -7.03 -25.04 3.91
C GLU A 493 -7.12 -23.88 4.91
N TRP A 494 -8.34 -23.53 5.33
CA TRP A 494 -8.61 -22.49 6.33
C TRP A 494 -9.41 -23.00 7.54
N THR A 495 -9.58 -24.32 7.65
CA THR A 495 -10.34 -24.97 8.72
C THR A 495 -9.55 -26.16 9.28
N ASP A 496 -9.69 -26.41 10.58
CA ASP A 496 -9.01 -27.51 11.28
C ASP A 496 -9.67 -28.88 11.04
N GLU A 497 -10.80 -28.90 10.35
CA GLU A 497 -11.47 -30.13 9.95
C GLU A 497 -10.65 -30.78 8.83
N PRO A 498 -10.05 -31.96 9.02
CA PRO A 498 -9.25 -32.57 7.98
C PRO A 498 -10.17 -33.08 6.87
N MET A 499 -9.93 -32.66 5.62
CA MET A 499 -10.62 -33.20 4.45
C MET A 499 -9.62 -33.82 3.50
N ASP A 500 -9.89 -35.05 3.05
CA ASP A 500 -9.00 -35.73 2.11
C ASP A 500 -9.06 -35.07 0.73
N PRO A 501 -7.97 -34.45 0.25
CA PRO A 501 -7.93 -33.78 -1.04
C PRO A 501 -8.15 -34.74 -2.23
N ILE A 502 -7.84 -36.03 -2.05
CA ILE A 502 -8.05 -37.07 -3.07
C ILE A 502 -9.55 -37.32 -3.26
N LEU A 503 -10.31 -37.40 -2.16
CA LEU A 503 -11.76 -37.55 -2.21
C LEU A 503 -12.42 -36.33 -2.87
N LEU A 504 -11.97 -35.12 -2.51
CA LEU A 504 -12.42 -33.87 -3.14
C LEU A 504 -12.16 -33.84 -4.65
N SER A 505 -10.95 -34.22 -5.06
CA SER A 505 -10.57 -34.28 -6.48
C SER A 505 -11.38 -35.32 -7.26
N GLY A 506 -11.67 -36.48 -6.65
CA GLY A 506 -12.52 -37.52 -7.20
C GLY A 506 -13.96 -37.04 -7.37
N LEU A 507 -14.51 -36.36 -6.36
CA LEU A 507 -15.85 -35.77 -6.38
C LEU A 507 -15.98 -34.72 -7.49
N ILE A 508 -15.03 -33.79 -7.60
CA ILE A 508 -15.05 -32.73 -8.63
C ILE A 508 -14.93 -33.33 -10.04
N SER A 509 -14.05 -34.33 -10.23
CA SER A 509 -13.92 -35.02 -11.51
C SER A 509 -15.23 -35.69 -11.94
N ALA A 510 -15.91 -36.35 -10.99
CA ALA A 510 -17.22 -36.95 -11.23
C ALA A 510 -18.30 -35.90 -11.56
N LEU A 511 -18.32 -34.78 -10.83
CA LEU A 511 -19.25 -33.67 -11.06
C LEU A 511 -19.04 -32.99 -12.42
N ASN A 512 -17.78 -32.84 -12.86
CA ASN A 512 -17.49 -32.30 -14.19
C ASN A 512 -17.94 -33.28 -15.30
N GLY A 513 -17.70 -34.58 -15.13
CA GLY A 513 -18.22 -35.60 -16.04
C GLY A 513 -19.75 -35.58 -16.13
N PHE A 514 -20.42 -35.36 -14.99
CA PHE A 514 -21.88 -35.23 -14.92
C PHE A 514 -22.38 -33.93 -15.56
N GLY A 515 -21.75 -32.79 -15.27
CA GLY A 515 -22.12 -31.49 -15.85
C GLY A 515 -21.97 -31.44 -17.36
N ALA A 516 -20.89 -32.02 -17.90
CA ALA A 516 -20.66 -32.12 -19.35
C ALA A 516 -21.74 -32.95 -20.06
N SER A 517 -22.33 -33.94 -19.37
CA SER A 517 -23.42 -34.76 -19.92
C SER A 517 -24.80 -34.09 -19.89
N LEU A 518 -24.98 -33.03 -19.09
CA LEU A 518 -26.30 -32.42 -18.85
C LEU A 518 -26.55 -31.11 -19.59
N ARG A 519 -25.52 -30.31 -19.93
CA ARG A 519 -25.67 -29.05 -20.68
C ARG A 519 -24.43 -28.74 -21.52
N GLU A 520 -24.61 -28.59 -22.83
CA GLU A 520 -23.53 -28.43 -23.81
C GLU A 520 -22.74 -27.09 -23.74
N SER A 521 -23.13 -26.10 -22.93
CA SER A 521 -22.60 -24.73 -23.10
C SER A 521 -22.27 -23.91 -21.85
N TYR A 522 -22.63 -24.35 -20.63
CA TYR A 522 -22.31 -23.61 -19.41
C TYR A 522 -21.81 -24.54 -18.31
N GLY A 523 -20.51 -24.47 -18.01
CA GLY A 523 -19.88 -25.24 -16.94
C GLY A 523 -20.54 -25.02 -15.57
N LEU A 524 -20.48 -26.04 -14.71
CA LEU A 524 -21.04 -26.01 -13.37
C LEU A 524 -20.40 -24.88 -12.53
N GLN A 525 -21.22 -23.93 -12.07
CA GLN A 525 -20.73 -22.75 -11.34
C GLN A 525 -20.84 -22.88 -9.81
N GLN A 526 -21.86 -23.58 -9.31
CA GLN A 526 -22.06 -23.78 -7.87
C GLN A 526 -22.77 -25.10 -7.59
N ILE A 527 -22.47 -25.71 -6.44
CA ILE A 527 -23.17 -26.87 -5.88
C ILE A 527 -23.41 -26.58 -4.40
N ASP A 528 -24.66 -26.69 -3.95
CA ASP A 528 -25.00 -26.65 -2.54
C ASP A 528 -25.36 -28.07 -2.08
N TYR A 529 -24.64 -28.64 -1.10
CA TYR A 529 -24.86 -30.00 -0.63
C TYR A 529 -24.68 -30.11 0.89
N LYS A 530 -25.72 -30.54 1.60
CA LYS A 530 -25.72 -30.92 3.03
C LYS A 530 -24.84 -30.05 3.96
N GLY A 531 -24.95 -28.73 3.86
CA GLY A 531 -24.25 -27.82 4.77
C GLY A 531 -22.85 -27.38 4.31
N PHE A 532 -22.50 -27.62 3.04
CA PHE A 532 -21.41 -26.90 2.38
C PHE A 532 -21.82 -26.46 0.97
N SER A 533 -21.18 -25.41 0.48
CA SER A 533 -21.31 -24.87 -0.87
C SER A 533 -19.96 -24.93 -1.57
N VAL A 534 -19.99 -25.34 -2.83
CA VAL A 534 -18.83 -25.38 -3.71
C VAL A 534 -19.02 -24.37 -4.81
N THR A 535 -18.05 -23.48 -5.02
CA THR A 535 -18.08 -22.49 -6.10
C THR A 535 -16.88 -22.62 -7.00
N PHE A 536 -17.12 -22.54 -8.30
CA PHE A 536 -16.09 -22.70 -9.31
C PHE A 536 -15.75 -21.38 -9.98
N ALA A 537 -14.47 -21.19 -10.27
CA ALA A 537 -13.99 -20.17 -11.19
C ALA A 537 -13.03 -20.80 -12.20
N GLU A 538 -13.15 -20.41 -13.46
CA GLU A 538 -12.33 -20.95 -14.54
C GLU A 538 -11.50 -19.85 -15.18
N GLY A 539 -10.22 -20.16 -15.42
CA GLY A 539 -9.32 -19.40 -16.26
C GLY A 539 -9.08 -20.11 -17.60
N ALA A 540 -8.03 -19.68 -18.28
CA ALA A 540 -7.61 -20.25 -19.56
C ALA A 540 -7.04 -21.67 -19.41
N TYR A 541 -6.28 -21.90 -18.35
CA TYR A 541 -5.51 -23.13 -18.10
C TYR A 541 -5.94 -23.86 -16.82
N ILE A 542 -6.50 -23.15 -15.84
CA ILE A 542 -6.86 -23.70 -14.53
C ILE A 542 -8.33 -23.54 -14.18
N LYS A 543 -8.79 -24.39 -13.27
CA LYS A 543 -10.09 -24.32 -12.61
C LYS A 543 -9.86 -24.27 -11.12
N ALA A 544 -10.40 -23.25 -10.46
CA ALA A 544 -10.44 -23.16 -9.01
C ALA A 544 -11.78 -23.66 -8.48
N CYS A 545 -11.72 -24.33 -7.34
CA CYS A 545 -12.87 -24.85 -6.62
C CYS A 545 -12.78 -24.39 -5.16
N LEU A 546 -13.71 -23.53 -4.75
CA LEU A 546 -13.77 -22.96 -3.41
C LEU A 546 -14.88 -23.63 -2.61
N PHE A 547 -14.51 -24.29 -1.52
CA PHE A 547 -15.39 -24.95 -0.57
C PHE A 547 -15.70 -24.03 0.59
N LEU A 548 -16.99 -23.97 0.93
CA LEU A 548 -17.57 -23.01 1.86
C LEU A 548 -18.61 -23.67 2.75
N LYS A 549 -18.83 -23.15 3.96
CA LYS A 549 -19.91 -23.61 4.86
C LYS A 549 -21.31 -23.23 4.33
N GLU A 550 -21.42 -22.07 3.71
CA GLU A 550 -22.63 -21.45 3.16
C GLU A 550 -22.38 -20.96 1.73
N SER A 551 -23.45 -20.67 0.99
CA SER A 551 -23.34 -20.11 -0.36
C SER A 551 -22.53 -18.79 -0.36
N PRO A 552 -21.59 -18.60 -1.31
CA PRO A 552 -20.74 -17.42 -1.31
C PRO A 552 -21.52 -16.16 -1.67
N SER A 553 -21.08 -15.04 -1.12
CA SER A 553 -21.45 -13.73 -1.62
C SER A 553 -21.03 -13.56 -3.10
N LEU A 554 -21.73 -12.68 -3.83
CA LEU A 554 -21.34 -12.34 -5.20
C LEU A 554 -19.92 -11.78 -5.27
N ARG A 555 -19.53 -11.00 -4.25
CA ARG A 555 -18.18 -10.51 -4.04
C ARG A 555 -17.17 -11.66 -4.02
N LEU A 556 -17.36 -12.66 -3.16
CA LEU A 556 -16.42 -13.78 -3.04
C LEU A 556 -16.29 -14.55 -4.37
N LYS A 557 -17.39 -14.70 -5.12
CA LYS A 557 -17.36 -15.27 -6.49
C LYS A 557 -16.49 -14.45 -7.45
N GLU A 558 -16.59 -13.12 -7.41
CA GLU A 558 -15.78 -12.23 -8.24
C GLU A 558 -14.31 -12.20 -7.82
N LEU A 559 -14.03 -12.24 -6.51
CA LEU A 559 -12.67 -12.34 -5.96
C LEU A 559 -12.00 -13.66 -6.35
N LEU A 560 -12.74 -14.78 -6.32
CA LEU A 560 -12.23 -16.07 -6.78
C LEU A 560 -11.85 -16.03 -8.27
N LYS A 561 -12.71 -15.46 -9.12
CA LYS A 561 -12.42 -15.26 -10.56
C LYS A 561 -11.18 -14.38 -10.78
N PHE A 562 -11.06 -13.30 -10.01
CA PHE A 562 -9.91 -12.42 -10.07
C PHE A 562 -8.62 -13.13 -9.66
N SER A 563 -8.67 -13.89 -8.55
CA SER A 563 -7.53 -14.63 -8.02
C SER A 563 -7.04 -15.69 -9.00
N VAL A 564 -7.96 -16.40 -9.67
CA VAL A 564 -7.62 -17.34 -10.75
C VAL A 564 -6.85 -16.67 -11.86
N LYS A 565 -7.33 -15.53 -12.37
CA LYS A 565 -6.64 -14.78 -13.44
C LYS A 565 -5.25 -14.33 -13.00
N LYS A 566 -5.11 -13.83 -11.77
CA LYS A 566 -3.83 -13.35 -11.22
C LYS A 566 -2.83 -14.50 -11.02
N TRP A 567 -3.31 -15.64 -10.52
CA TRP A 567 -2.50 -16.85 -10.37
C TRP A 567 -2.06 -17.39 -11.75
N GLU A 568 -2.98 -17.45 -12.73
CA GLU A 568 -2.63 -17.87 -14.09
C GLU A 568 -1.60 -16.96 -14.76
N ALA A 569 -1.73 -15.65 -14.60
CA ALA A 569 -0.76 -14.70 -15.14
C ALA A 569 0.64 -14.91 -14.53
N LYS A 570 0.71 -15.29 -13.25
CA LYS A 570 1.99 -15.59 -12.58
C LYS A 570 2.68 -16.82 -13.17
N PHE A 571 1.92 -17.87 -13.48
CA PHE A 571 2.42 -19.16 -13.96
C PHE A 571 2.13 -19.43 -15.44
N GLU A 572 1.91 -18.38 -16.24
CA GLU A 572 1.38 -18.51 -17.61
C GLU A 572 2.29 -19.39 -18.49
N ASN A 573 3.60 -19.22 -18.35
CA ASN A 573 4.59 -19.94 -19.17
C ASN A 573 4.62 -21.43 -18.83
N GLU A 574 4.53 -21.74 -17.54
CA GLU A 574 4.54 -23.08 -16.97
C GLU A 574 3.25 -23.81 -17.33
N LEU A 575 2.10 -23.13 -17.22
CA LEU A 575 0.78 -23.69 -17.56
C LEU A 575 0.64 -23.99 -19.06
N LYS A 576 1.22 -23.16 -19.94
CA LYS A 576 1.23 -23.41 -21.39
C LYS A 576 2.02 -24.64 -21.79
N LYS A 577 3.08 -24.95 -21.03
CA LYS A 577 4.01 -26.07 -21.29
C LYS A 577 3.83 -27.21 -20.29
N PHE A 578 2.75 -27.21 -19.52
CA PHE A 578 2.56 -28.13 -18.42
C PHE A 578 2.50 -29.58 -18.93
N ASP A 579 3.45 -30.37 -18.48
CA ASP A 579 3.66 -31.79 -18.84
C ASP A 579 3.33 -32.74 -17.69
N GLY A 580 2.87 -32.20 -16.55
CA GLY A 580 2.55 -32.94 -15.33
C GLY A 580 3.51 -32.69 -14.17
N ASP A 581 4.60 -31.94 -14.36
CA ASP A 581 5.53 -31.61 -13.26
C ASP A 581 4.92 -30.62 -12.25
N LEU A 582 4.55 -31.15 -11.08
CA LEU A 582 3.95 -30.38 -9.98
C LEU A 582 4.98 -29.66 -9.11
N THR A 583 6.28 -29.94 -9.27
CA THR A 583 7.32 -29.39 -8.36
C THR A 583 7.37 -27.87 -8.39
N ILE A 584 7.11 -27.27 -9.56
CA ILE A 584 7.07 -25.80 -9.73
C ILE A 584 6.01 -25.18 -8.83
N PHE A 585 4.80 -25.75 -8.78
CA PHE A 585 3.71 -25.22 -7.97
C PHE A 585 3.95 -25.49 -6.49
N ALA A 586 4.42 -26.69 -6.14
CA ALA A 586 4.75 -27.05 -4.76
C ALA A 586 5.84 -26.13 -4.17
N ASN A 587 6.90 -25.82 -4.93
CA ASN A 587 7.97 -24.93 -4.51
C ASN A 587 7.51 -23.47 -4.34
N ASN A 588 6.39 -23.10 -4.95
CA ASN A 588 5.80 -21.76 -4.87
C ASN A 588 4.51 -21.74 -4.03
N HIS A 589 4.19 -22.81 -3.29
CA HIS A 589 2.96 -22.92 -2.50
C HIS A 589 2.80 -21.74 -1.53
N SER A 590 3.87 -21.37 -0.80
CA SER A 590 3.85 -20.22 0.12
C SER A 590 3.54 -18.89 -0.57
N ASP A 591 3.92 -18.74 -1.83
CA ASP A 591 3.61 -17.53 -2.58
C ASP A 591 2.18 -17.53 -3.11
N SER A 592 1.68 -18.70 -3.52
CA SER A 592 0.26 -18.87 -3.87
C SER A 592 -0.61 -18.61 -2.64
N GLU A 593 -0.24 -19.15 -1.48
CA GLU A 593 -0.92 -18.95 -0.20
C GLU A 593 -0.94 -17.46 0.14
N LYS A 594 0.21 -16.77 0.11
CA LYS A 594 0.26 -15.31 0.28
C LYS A 594 -0.63 -14.56 -0.70
N LEU A 595 -0.69 -14.98 -1.96
CA LEU A 595 -1.56 -14.34 -2.96
C LEU A 595 -3.04 -14.50 -2.59
N PHE A 596 -3.46 -15.71 -2.23
CA PHE A 596 -4.84 -15.98 -1.87
C PHE A 596 -5.21 -15.39 -0.51
N ASP A 597 -4.32 -15.39 0.47
CA ASP A 597 -4.54 -14.72 1.75
C ASP A 597 -4.62 -13.20 1.59
N GLN A 598 -3.77 -12.62 0.74
CA GLN A 598 -3.88 -11.18 0.41
C GLN A 598 -5.19 -10.84 -0.29
N ILE A 599 -5.86 -11.80 -0.93
CA ILE A 599 -7.13 -11.56 -1.61
C ILE A 599 -8.32 -11.94 -0.73
N PHE A 600 -8.30 -13.07 -0.04
CA PHE A 600 -9.43 -13.54 0.74
C PHE A 600 -9.38 -13.09 2.19
N LEU A 601 -8.18 -13.07 2.78
CA LEU A 601 -7.99 -12.90 4.21
C LEU A 601 -7.51 -11.52 4.64
N SER A 602 -7.22 -10.59 3.71
CA SER A 602 -6.49 -9.36 4.03
C SER A 602 -7.17 -8.51 5.11
N LYS A 603 -6.83 -8.80 6.37
CA LYS A 603 -6.63 -7.83 7.43
C LYS A 603 -5.32 -7.12 7.09
N THR A 604 -5.37 -6.09 6.26
CA THR A 604 -4.23 -5.17 6.08
C THR A 604 -4.01 -4.33 7.32
#